data_AF-A0A5A9ET13-F1
#
_entry.id   AF-A0A5A9ET13-F1
#
_cell.length_a   1.000
_cell.length_b   1.000
_cell.length_c   1.000
_cell.angle_alpha   90.00
_cell.angle_beta   90.00
_cell.angle_gamma   90.00
#
_symmetry.space_group_name_H-M   'P 1'
#
loop_
_entity.id
_entity.type
_entity.pdbx_description
1 polymer ?
#
loop_
_entity_poly.entity_id
_entity_poly.type
_entity_poly.pdbx_seq_one_letter_code
_entity_poly.pdbx_strand_id
1 'polypeptide(L)'
;MGDKLLTLEEWAEAVYGKHRPNLDTLRRWARQARIYPLPEKHGRTYFVIPTARHIDPNKPIVTPKKRAPSGPLVERIRGKTA
;
A
#
# COMPACT_ATOMS: atom_id res chain seq x y z
N MET A 1 18.49 -2.18 10.66
CA MET A 1 18.49 -3.14 9.54
C MET A 1 17.99 -2.36 8.34
N GLY A 2 18.83 -2.12 7.34
CA GLY A 2 18.38 -1.42 6.13
C GLY A 2 17.41 -2.29 5.37
N ASP A 3 16.25 -1.76 5.01
CA ASP A 3 15.26 -2.51 4.25
C ASP A 3 15.87 -2.94 2.91
N LYS A 4 15.94 -4.26 2.66
CA LYS A 4 16.49 -4.80 1.42
C LYS A 4 15.60 -4.38 0.25
N LEU A 5 16.09 -3.47 -0.57
CA LEU A 5 15.43 -3.04 -1.80
C LEU A 5 15.39 -4.20 -2.82
N LEU A 6 14.24 -4.40 -3.45
CA LEU A 6 14.00 -5.38 -4.51
C LEU A 6 13.83 -4.68 -5.86
N THR A 7 14.21 -5.34 -6.94
CA THR A 7 13.83 -4.88 -8.28
C THR A 7 12.32 -5.01 -8.48
N LEU A 8 11.76 -4.29 -9.47
CA LEU A 8 10.33 -4.41 -9.81
C LEU A 8 9.89 -5.85 -10.11
N GLU A 9 10.73 -6.65 -10.78
CA GLU A 9 10.40 -8.04 -11.12
C GLU A 9 10.36 -8.93 -9.88
N GLU A 10 11.38 -8.83 -9.02
CA GLU A 10 11.44 -9.58 -7.76
C GLU A 10 10.29 -9.20 -6.82
N TRP A 11 9.98 -7.90 -6.72
CA TRP A 11 8.84 -7.42 -5.94
C TRP A 11 7.52 -7.97 -6.51
N ALA A 12 7.33 -7.92 -7.82
CA ALA A 12 6.11 -8.42 -8.45
C ALA A 12 5.97 -9.95 -8.32
N GLU A 13 7.07 -10.69 -8.38
CA GLU A 13 7.09 -12.12 -8.12
C GLU A 13 6.77 -12.44 -6.65
N ALA A 14 7.29 -11.67 -5.70
CA ALA A 14 6.96 -11.83 -4.28
C ALA A 14 5.48 -11.53 -3.98
N VAL A 15 4.88 -10.53 -4.65
CA VAL A 15 3.50 -10.08 -4.40
C VAL A 15 2.46 -10.89 -5.17
N TYR A 16 2.72 -11.20 -6.45
CA TYR A 16 1.74 -11.80 -7.37
C TYR A 16 2.12 -13.23 -7.83
N GLY A 17 3.35 -13.68 -7.54
CA GLY A 17 3.85 -14.98 -7.95
C GLY A 17 3.84 -15.16 -9.47
N LYS A 18 3.27 -16.28 -9.92
CA LYS A 18 3.21 -16.66 -11.34
C LYS A 18 2.35 -15.73 -12.19
N HIS A 19 1.42 -14.99 -11.58
CA HIS A 19 0.51 -14.08 -12.29
C HIS A 19 0.99 -12.63 -12.27
N ARG A 20 2.29 -12.41 -12.15
CA ARG A 20 2.88 -11.07 -12.13
C ARG A 20 2.65 -10.32 -13.45
N PRO A 21 2.39 -9.00 -13.40
CA PRO A 21 2.40 -8.16 -14.59
C PRO A 21 3.77 -8.16 -15.27
N ASN A 22 3.80 -7.82 -16.57
CA ASN A 22 5.07 -7.68 -17.29
C ASN A 22 5.87 -6.46 -16.80
N LEU A 23 7.18 -6.46 -17.09
CA LEU A 23 8.10 -5.41 -16.64
C LEU A 23 7.71 -4.00 -17.12
N ASP A 24 7.17 -3.87 -18.34
CA ASP A 24 6.75 -2.57 -18.86
C ASP A 24 5.54 -2.00 -18.10
N THR A 25 4.61 -2.85 -17.69
CA THR A 25 3.48 -2.48 -16.83
C THR A 25 3.98 -2.04 -15.46
N LEU A 26 4.92 -2.78 -14.87
CA LEU A 26 5.52 -2.42 -13.58
C LEU A 26 6.27 -1.07 -13.65
N ARG A 27 7.03 -0.83 -14.72
CA ARG A 27 7.70 0.45 -14.96
C ARG A 27 6.69 1.58 -15.17
N ARG A 28 5.56 1.31 -15.83
CA ARG A 28 4.47 2.28 -15.96
C ARG A 28 3.86 2.61 -14.61
N TRP A 29 3.63 1.62 -13.74
CA TRP A 29 3.16 1.85 -12.37
C TRP A 29 4.11 2.71 -11.55
N ALA A 30 5.42 2.44 -11.64
CA ALA A 30 6.44 3.26 -10.98
C ALA A 30 6.40 4.72 -11.46
N ARG A 31 6.35 4.96 -12.78
CA ARG A 31 6.25 6.32 -13.35
C ARG A 31 4.95 7.03 -12.97
N GLN A 32 3.86 6.29 -12.80
CA GLN A 32 2.53 6.81 -12.46
C GLN A 32 2.27 6.88 -10.96
N ALA A 33 3.29 6.65 -10.12
CA ALA A 33 3.16 6.63 -8.66
C ALA A 33 2.05 5.68 -8.14
N ARG A 34 1.87 4.53 -8.81
CA ARG A 34 0.90 3.49 -8.43
C ARG A 34 1.47 2.43 -7.49
N ILE A 35 2.69 2.63 -6.98
CA ILE A 35 3.33 1.76 -5.99
C ILE A 35 3.67 2.63 -4.79
N TYR A 36 3.31 2.18 -3.59
CA TYR A 36 3.56 2.90 -2.35
C TYR A 36 4.20 1.99 -1.29
N PRO A 37 5.31 2.42 -0.65
CA PRO A 37 6.04 3.67 -0.87
C PRO A 37 6.63 3.81 -2.29
N LEU A 38 6.96 5.04 -2.69
CA LEU A 38 7.40 5.33 -4.06
C LEU A 38 8.68 4.53 -4.39
N PRO A 39 8.79 3.93 -5.59
CA PRO A 39 10.01 3.28 -6.04
C PRO A 39 11.19 4.25 -6.16
N GLU A 40 12.38 3.80 -5.76
CA GLU A 40 13.65 4.50 -5.97
C GLU A 40 14.20 4.17 -7.37
N LYS A 41 14.63 5.20 -8.11
CA LYS A 41 15.20 5.01 -9.46
C LYS A 41 16.72 5.04 -9.38
N HIS A 42 17.37 3.91 -9.66
CA HIS A 42 18.81 3.81 -9.77
C HIS A 42 19.20 3.51 -11.22
N GLY A 43 19.69 4.53 -11.93
CA GLY A 43 20.04 4.45 -13.34
C GLY A 43 18.84 4.05 -14.21
N ARG A 44 18.90 2.85 -14.79
CA ARG A 44 17.87 2.28 -15.68
C ARG A 44 16.85 1.40 -14.96
N THR A 45 17.04 1.16 -13.67
CA THR A 45 16.26 0.20 -12.88
C THR A 45 15.53 0.91 -11.74
N TYR A 46 14.36 0.38 -11.38
CA TYR A 46 13.60 0.81 -10.22
C TYR A 46 13.71 -0.23 -9.12
N PHE A 47 13.79 0.28 -7.89
CA PHE A 47 13.91 -0.47 -6.67
C PHE A 47 12.73 -0.14 -5.76
N VAL A 48 12.21 -1.16 -5.09
CA VAL A 48 11.01 -1.08 -4.26
C VAL A 48 11.26 -1.83 -2.97
N ILE A 49 10.75 -1.31 -1.86
CA ILE A 49 10.76 -2.06 -0.61
C ILE A 49 9.82 -3.28 -0.68
N PRO A 50 10.15 -4.40 -0.01
CA PRO A 50 9.31 -5.61 -0.06
C PRO A 50 7.89 -5.39 0.45
N THR A 51 7.69 -4.43 1.34
CA THR A 51 6.40 -4.11 1.97
C THR A 51 5.54 -3.17 1.12
N ALA A 52 6.02 -2.72 -0.04
CA ALA A 52 5.28 -1.82 -0.91
C ALA A 52 4.05 -2.51 -1.51
N ARG A 53 3.02 -1.70 -1.79
CA ARG A 53 1.74 -2.15 -2.34
C ARG A 53 1.38 -1.37 -3.59
N HIS A 54 0.74 -2.04 -4.53
CA HIS A 54 0.10 -1.39 -5.66
C HIS A 54 -1.16 -0.63 -5.21
N ILE A 55 -1.35 0.58 -5.73
CA ILE A 55 -2.52 1.43 -5.48
C ILE A 55 -3.21 1.72 -6.81
N ASP A 56 -4.50 1.40 -6.87
CA ASP A 56 -5.36 1.80 -7.97
C ASP A 56 -5.91 3.21 -7.72
N PRO A 57 -5.56 4.22 -8.55
CA PRO A 57 -6.01 5.60 -8.34
C PRO A 57 -7.53 5.78 -8.49
N ASN A 58 -8.17 4.88 -9.23
CA ASN A 58 -9.63 4.90 -9.44
C ASN A 58 -10.40 4.19 -8.33
N LYS A 59 -9.71 3.45 -7.46
CA LYS A 59 -10.36 2.77 -6.35
C LYS A 59 -10.39 3.73 -5.17
N PRO A 60 -11.58 4.10 -4.63
CA PRO A 60 -11.63 4.93 -3.45
C PRO A 60 -10.86 4.21 -2.35
N ILE A 61 -9.99 4.95 -1.65
CA ILE A 61 -9.32 4.45 -0.45
C ILE A 61 -10.45 4.07 0.51
N VAL A 62 -10.69 2.76 0.64
CA VAL A 62 -11.65 2.24 1.59
C VAL A 62 -10.99 2.46 2.95
N THR A 63 -11.20 3.66 3.51
CA THR A 63 -10.93 3.84 4.93
C THR A 63 -11.80 2.80 5.60
N PRO A 64 -11.24 1.89 6.43
CA PRO A 64 -12.09 1.03 7.24
C PRO A 64 -12.99 2.01 7.98
N LYS A 65 -14.30 1.97 7.70
CA LYS A 65 -15.29 2.84 8.31
C LYS A 65 -15.01 2.70 9.79
N LYS A 66 -14.39 3.71 10.42
CA LYS A 66 -14.09 3.67 11.85
C LYS A 66 -15.43 3.36 12.45
N ARG A 67 -15.61 2.14 12.98
CA ARG A 67 -16.85 1.77 13.62
C ARG A 67 -16.95 2.82 14.71
N ALA A 68 -17.87 3.78 14.55
CA ALA A 68 -18.11 4.76 15.58
C ALA A 68 -18.33 3.95 16.86
N PRO A 69 -17.80 4.39 18.01
CA PRO A 69 -18.09 3.71 19.27
C PRO A 69 -19.56 4.03 19.63
N SER A 70 -20.49 3.49 18.86
CA SER A 70 -21.91 3.46 19.16
C SER A 70 -22.16 2.13 19.82
N GLY A 71 -21.88 2.14 21.12
CA GLY A 71 -22.15 1.03 22.01
C GLY A 71 -22.54 1.61 23.38
N PRO A 72 -23.27 0.86 24.19
CA PRO A 72 -23.82 1.34 25.48
C PRO A 72 -22.77 1.89 26.45
N LEU A 73 -21.48 1.58 26.22
CA LEU A 73 -20.36 2.11 26.97
C LEU A 73 -20.15 3.63 26.76
N VAL A 74 -20.31 4.15 25.55
CA VAL A 74 -20.12 5.60 25.27
C VAL A 74 -21.27 6.43 25.84
N GLU A 75 -22.50 5.90 25.81
CA GLU A 75 -23.65 6.51 26.46
C GLU A 75 -23.49 6.53 27.99
N ARG A 76 -22.91 5.47 28.58
CA ARG A 76 -22.65 5.40 30.03
C ARG A 76 -21.60 6.40 30.51
N ILE A 77 -20.64 6.78 29.67
CA ILE A 77 -19.63 7.80 29.99
C ILE A 77 -20.23 9.21 29.93
N ARG A 78 -21.16 9.48 29.00
CA ARG A 78 -21.84 10.77 28.87
C ARG A 78 -22.88 11.03 29.96
N GLY A 79 -23.50 9.98 30.53
CA GLY A 79 -24.48 10.09 31.61
C GLY A 79 -23.88 10.25 33.02
N LYS A 80 -22.55 10.38 33.16
CA LYS A 80 -21.86 10.50 34.44
C LYS A 80 -21.12 11.84 34.54
N THR A 81 -21.86 12.93 34.44
CA THR A 81 -21.45 14.24 34.95
C THR A 81 -22.59 14.75 35.82
N ALA A 82 -22.23 15.02 37.07
CA ALA A 82 -23.09 15.40 38.19
C ALA A 82 -23.85 16.71 37.98
#